data_AF-A0A0D0PC00-F1
#
_entry.id   AF-A0A0D0PC00-F1
#
_cell.length_a   1.000
_cell.length_b   1.000
_cell.length_c   1.000
_cell.angle_alpha   90.00
_cell.angle_beta   90.00
_cell.angle_gamma   90.00
#
_symmetry.space_group_name_H-M   'P 1'
#
loop_
_entity.id
_entity.type
_entity.pdbx_description
1 polymer ?
#
loop_
_entity_poly.entity_id
_entity_poly.type
_entity_poly.pdbx_seq_one_letter_code
_entity_poly.pdbx_strand_id
1 'polypeptide(L)'
;MNTSLGRGAFSHRRAFFALTASLLSLSVNAATLTRDNGAAVGDNQNSQTAGPNGPTLLQDVQLIQKLQRFDRERIPERVVHARGTGAHGTFTVSDDLSDLTKAKVFAGGQVTPVFVRFSAVVHGNHSPETLRDPRGFATKFYTADGNWDLVGNNFPTFFIRDAIKFPDMVHAFKPDPRTNLDDDSRRFDFFSHVPESTRTLTELYSNSGTPASYREMDGNGVHAYKLINAKGEVHYVKFHWKSLQGLKNLDPKEVVKVQGQDYSHMTNDLVTHINKGDFPKWDLYVQVLKPEDLARFDFDPLDATKIWPGVPERKVGQMVLNRNPANVFQETEQVAMAPANLVPGIEPSEDRLLQGRVFSYADTQMYRIGANALQLPINAPKVAVNNGNQDGAMNPGSTSTGVNYQPSRLTPRDEQPAARYSQTVLTGSTQQAKIQREQNFKQAGDLYRSFNQKERNDLIENFGGSLATTDDESKHIILSFLYKADPEYGTGVARVAKGDLARVKALAEKLAD
;
A
#
# COMPACT_ATOMS: atom_id res chain seq x y z
N MET A 1 -21.80 86.17 13.28
CA MET A 1 -23.01 86.43 14.08
C MET A 1 -23.84 85.15 14.13
N ASN A 2 -24.12 84.67 15.34
CA ASN A 2 -25.21 83.78 15.77
C ASN A 2 -26.51 83.98 14.94
N THR A 3 -27.47 83.07 14.73
CA THR A 3 -27.92 81.77 15.30
C THR A 3 -29.12 81.35 14.40
N SER A 4 -29.23 80.12 13.90
CA SER A 4 -30.09 79.01 14.38
C SER A 4 -31.60 79.29 14.59
N LEU A 5 -32.46 78.51 13.91
CA LEU A 5 -33.64 77.72 14.40
C LEU A 5 -34.54 77.35 13.20
N GLY A 6 -35.14 76.17 13.00
CA GLY A 6 -35.25 74.90 13.74
C GLY A 6 -35.95 73.85 12.84
N ARG A 7 -35.47 72.59 12.87
CA ARG A 7 -36.15 71.34 13.32
C ARG A 7 -37.56 71.02 12.80
N GLY A 8 -37.68 69.85 12.17
CA GLY A 8 -38.92 69.08 12.02
C GLY A 8 -38.66 67.76 11.27
N ALA A 9 -38.92 66.63 11.92
CA ALA A 9 -38.48 65.27 11.56
C ALA A 9 -39.67 64.35 11.19
N PHE A 10 -39.45 63.44 10.22
CA PHE A 10 -40.01 62.07 10.02
C PHE A 10 -41.57 61.88 9.99
N SER A 11 -42.22 60.95 9.27
CA SER A 11 -41.85 59.64 8.73
C SER A 11 -42.82 59.10 7.64
N HIS A 12 -42.31 58.12 6.88
CA HIS A 12 -42.93 56.94 6.25
C HIS A 12 -44.01 57.03 5.15
N ARG A 13 -43.64 56.55 3.95
CA ARG A 13 -44.38 55.49 3.21
C ARG A 13 -43.51 54.78 2.14
N ARG A 14 -43.44 53.45 2.30
CA ARG A 14 -43.20 52.33 1.35
C ARG A 14 -42.70 52.65 -0.07
N ALA A 15 -41.59 52.01 -0.46
CA ALA A 15 -41.30 51.67 -1.84
C ALA A 15 -40.66 50.27 -1.91
N PHE A 16 -41.30 49.39 -2.68
CA PHE A 16 -40.80 48.10 -3.15
C PHE A 16 -39.49 48.30 -3.92
N PHE A 17 -38.45 47.53 -3.61
CA PHE A 17 -37.30 47.34 -4.50
C PHE A 17 -37.23 45.87 -4.90
N ALA A 18 -37.54 45.60 -6.16
CA ALA A 18 -37.22 44.34 -6.81
C ALA A 18 -35.70 44.29 -7.03
N LEU A 19 -35.01 43.42 -6.30
CA LEU A 19 -33.60 43.14 -6.52
C LEU A 19 -33.53 42.02 -7.58
N THR A 20 -33.43 42.40 -8.85
CA THR A 20 -33.08 41.46 -9.92
C THR A 20 -31.65 40.97 -9.69
N ALA A 21 -31.53 39.70 -9.28
CA ALA A 21 -30.27 39.00 -9.20
C ALA A 21 -29.69 38.84 -10.61
N SER A 22 -28.64 39.59 -10.90
CA SER A 22 -27.83 39.43 -12.10
C SER A 22 -27.10 38.08 -12.04
N LEU A 23 -27.59 37.11 -12.82
CA LEU A 23 -26.87 35.90 -13.17
C LEU A 23 -25.57 36.31 -13.90
N LEU A 24 -24.45 36.30 -13.19
CA LEU A 24 -23.13 36.27 -13.79
C LEU A 24 -22.98 34.93 -14.51
N SER A 25 -23.36 34.90 -15.79
CA SER A 25 -22.92 33.87 -16.71
C SER A 25 -21.39 33.95 -16.81
N LEU A 26 -20.68 33.07 -16.12
CA LEU A 26 -19.28 32.80 -16.38
C LEU A 26 -19.21 32.27 -17.82
N SER A 27 -18.89 33.14 -18.77
CA SER A 27 -18.50 32.73 -20.11
C SER A 27 -17.25 31.87 -19.97
N VAL A 28 -17.38 30.58 -20.27
CA VAL A 28 -16.24 29.66 -20.42
C VAL A 28 -15.49 30.11 -21.67
N ASN A 29 -14.53 31.03 -21.53
CA ASN A 29 -13.60 31.34 -22.60
C ASN A 29 -12.65 30.15 -22.75
N ALA A 30 -12.65 29.52 -23.93
CA ALA A 30 -11.69 28.48 -24.26
C ALA A 30 -10.27 29.07 -24.20
N ALA A 31 -9.40 28.45 -23.40
CA ALA A 31 -7.99 28.83 -23.37
C ALA A 31 -7.31 28.47 -24.70
N THR A 32 -6.47 29.37 -25.22
CA THR A 32 -5.71 29.14 -26.45
C THR A 32 -4.74 27.97 -26.26
N LEU A 33 -4.71 27.03 -27.22
CA LEU A 33 -3.74 25.93 -27.23
C LEU A 33 -2.32 26.48 -27.44
N THR A 34 -1.37 26.01 -26.63
CA THR A 34 0.03 26.38 -26.71
C THR A 34 0.95 25.16 -26.82
N ARG A 35 2.17 25.40 -27.28
CA ARG A 35 3.33 24.51 -27.08
C ARG A 35 3.86 24.62 -25.64
N ASP A 36 4.77 23.72 -25.25
CA ASP A 36 5.37 23.71 -23.91
C ASP A 36 6.18 24.99 -23.60
N ASN A 37 6.65 25.71 -24.63
CA ASN A 37 7.32 26.99 -24.47
C ASN A 37 6.35 28.19 -24.40
N GLY A 38 5.03 27.95 -24.33
CA GLY A 38 3.99 28.97 -24.23
C GLY A 38 3.55 29.60 -25.56
N ALA A 39 4.17 29.26 -26.69
CA ALA A 39 3.79 29.83 -27.99
C ALA A 39 2.48 29.20 -28.52
N ALA A 40 1.58 30.03 -29.05
CA ALA A 40 0.30 29.59 -29.57
C ALA A 40 0.42 28.61 -30.76
N VAL A 41 -0.59 27.75 -30.91
CA VAL A 41 -0.73 26.78 -32.01
C VAL A 41 -1.78 27.27 -33.00
N GLY A 42 -1.39 27.39 -34.28
CA GLY A 42 -2.28 27.89 -35.34
C GLY A 42 -3.21 26.83 -35.95
N ASP A 43 -2.74 25.58 -36.05
CA ASP A 43 -3.52 24.41 -36.49
C ASP A 43 -3.04 23.18 -35.71
N ASN A 44 -3.98 22.35 -35.27
CA ASN A 44 -3.72 21.12 -34.51
C ASN A 44 -4.41 19.89 -35.11
N GLN A 45 -4.99 20.04 -36.31
CA GLN A 45 -5.65 19.00 -37.08
C GLN A 45 -4.78 18.54 -38.26
N ASN A 46 -4.03 19.48 -38.86
CA ASN A 46 -3.19 19.21 -40.03
C ASN A 46 -1.71 19.43 -39.72
N SER A 47 -0.87 18.49 -40.16
CA SER A 47 0.59 18.67 -40.18
C SER A 47 1.01 19.57 -41.34
N GLN A 48 2.17 20.22 -41.20
CA GLN A 48 2.76 20.98 -42.29
C GLN A 48 3.31 20.05 -43.39
N THR A 49 2.83 20.20 -44.63
CA THR A 49 3.25 19.40 -45.80
C THR A 49 3.77 20.25 -46.96
N ALA A 50 4.55 19.64 -47.86
CA ALA A 50 4.98 20.24 -49.13
C ALA A 50 3.86 20.25 -50.20
N GLY A 51 2.79 21.00 -49.94
CA GLY A 51 1.58 21.04 -50.77
C GLY A 51 0.55 19.96 -50.38
N PRO A 52 -0.66 19.98 -51.00
CA PRO A 52 -1.78 19.16 -50.54
C PRO A 52 -1.54 17.64 -50.56
N ASN A 53 -0.67 17.17 -51.47
CA ASN A 53 -0.33 15.75 -51.64
C ASN A 53 1.16 15.46 -51.35
N GLY A 54 1.88 16.42 -50.75
CA GLY A 54 3.31 16.30 -50.48
C GLY A 54 3.62 15.68 -49.12
N PRO A 55 4.89 15.30 -48.86
CA PRO A 55 5.32 14.77 -47.57
C PRO A 55 5.26 15.82 -46.46
N THR A 56 5.19 15.34 -45.22
CA THR A 56 5.32 16.13 -43.99
C THR A 56 6.72 16.73 -43.83
N LEU A 57 6.81 17.93 -43.26
CA LEU A 57 8.08 18.65 -43.07
C LEU A 57 8.64 18.47 -41.66
N LEU A 58 9.97 18.29 -41.56
CA LEU A 58 10.69 18.21 -40.27
C LEU A 58 10.65 19.54 -39.47
N GLN A 59 10.28 20.65 -40.09
CA GLN A 59 10.15 21.95 -39.40
C GLN A 59 8.81 22.13 -38.67
N ASP A 60 7.90 21.16 -38.73
CA ASP A 60 6.66 21.18 -37.96
C ASP A 60 6.94 20.92 -36.45
N VAL A 61 7.29 21.98 -35.73
CA VAL A 61 7.65 21.91 -34.31
C VAL A 61 6.47 21.55 -33.41
N GLN A 62 5.22 21.74 -33.86
CA GLN A 62 4.03 21.33 -33.12
C GLN A 62 3.87 19.81 -33.18
N LEU A 63 3.98 19.23 -34.39
CA LEU A 63 3.96 17.78 -34.59
C LEU A 63 5.07 17.10 -33.79
N ILE A 64 6.31 17.57 -33.95
CA ILE A 64 7.48 16.95 -33.31
C ILE A 64 7.37 16.97 -31.79
N GLN A 65 7.06 18.14 -31.20
CA GLN A 65 6.96 18.24 -29.74
C GLN A 65 5.85 17.34 -29.19
N LYS A 66 4.65 17.34 -29.81
CA LYS A 66 3.55 16.46 -29.37
C LYS A 66 3.93 14.99 -29.36
N LEU A 67 4.54 14.51 -30.45
CA LEU A 67 4.95 13.11 -30.57
C LEU A 67 6.06 12.75 -29.58
N GLN A 68 7.09 13.60 -29.45
CA GLN A 68 8.20 13.34 -28.52
C GLN A 68 7.74 13.22 -27.05
N ARG A 69 6.75 14.03 -26.65
CA ARG A 69 6.13 13.96 -25.33
C ARG A 69 5.28 12.70 -25.17
N PHE A 70 4.43 12.39 -26.15
CA PHE A 70 3.60 11.18 -26.18
C PHE A 70 4.44 9.90 -26.05
N ASP A 71 5.53 9.80 -26.81
CA ASP A 71 6.44 8.65 -26.81
C ASP A 71 7.13 8.40 -25.46
N ARG A 72 7.08 9.37 -24.53
CA ARG A 72 7.74 9.34 -23.22
C ARG A 72 6.74 9.47 -22.05
N GLU A 73 5.47 9.23 -22.29
CA GLU A 73 4.45 9.26 -21.23
C GLU A 73 4.60 8.12 -20.20
N ARG A 74 5.11 6.96 -20.62
CA ARG A 74 5.21 5.79 -19.75
C ARG A 74 6.51 5.83 -18.95
N ILE A 75 6.39 5.60 -17.65
CA ILE A 75 7.49 5.25 -16.75
C ILE A 75 7.38 3.75 -16.41
N PRO A 76 8.44 3.11 -15.88
CA PRO A 76 8.33 1.73 -15.41
C PRO A 76 7.18 1.59 -14.40
N GLU A 77 6.38 0.54 -14.52
CA GLU A 77 5.42 0.19 -13.47
C GLU A 77 6.17 -0.27 -12.20
N ARG A 78 5.46 -0.42 -11.09
CA ARG A 78 6.05 -1.05 -9.90
C ARG A 78 6.33 -2.52 -10.20
N VAL A 79 7.50 -3.02 -9.77
CA VAL A 79 7.90 -4.43 -9.96
C VAL A 79 6.89 -5.43 -9.36
N VAL A 80 6.26 -5.04 -8.25
CA VAL A 80 5.10 -5.67 -7.62
C VAL A 80 4.06 -4.60 -7.30
N HIS A 81 2.80 -4.98 -7.16
CA HIS A 81 1.70 -4.04 -6.89
C HIS A 81 1.49 -2.99 -8.00
N ALA A 82 1.70 -3.39 -9.26
CA ALA A 82 1.54 -2.53 -10.42
C ALA A 82 0.09 -2.05 -10.58
N ARG A 83 -0.89 -2.97 -10.55
CA ARG A 83 -2.32 -2.64 -10.59
C ARG A 83 -2.79 -2.06 -9.26
N GLY A 84 -3.22 -0.80 -9.24
CA GLY A 84 -3.70 -0.18 -8.01
C GLY A 84 -4.50 1.11 -8.18
N THR A 85 -5.15 1.51 -7.10
CA THR A 85 -6.12 2.62 -7.04
C THR A 85 -5.79 3.53 -5.86
N GLY A 86 -5.74 4.83 -6.09
CA GLY A 86 -5.41 5.83 -5.08
C GLY A 86 -6.66 6.58 -4.59
N ALA A 87 -6.66 7.01 -3.32
CA ALA A 87 -7.66 7.92 -2.77
C ALA A 87 -7.05 8.76 -1.64
N HIS A 88 -7.53 9.99 -1.50
CA HIS A 88 -7.20 10.89 -0.40
C HIS A 88 -8.21 10.74 0.74
N GLY A 89 -7.76 11.11 1.94
CA GLY A 89 -8.61 11.10 3.12
C GLY A 89 -7.99 11.81 4.31
N THR A 90 -8.56 11.53 5.48
CA THR A 90 -8.04 11.99 6.78
C THR A 90 -8.04 10.84 7.78
N PHE A 91 -7.05 10.84 8.68
CA PHE A 91 -6.99 10.00 9.86
C PHE A 91 -7.18 10.87 11.10
N THR A 92 -8.08 10.47 12.01
CA THR A 92 -8.37 11.18 13.26
C THR A 92 -8.11 10.26 14.44
N VAL A 93 -7.26 10.68 15.38
CA VAL A 93 -6.94 9.93 16.59
C VAL A 93 -8.08 10.07 17.61
N SER A 94 -8.59 8.95 18.11
CA SER A 94 -9.59 8.89 19.17
C SER A 94 -9.01 8.51 20.54
N ASP A 95 -7.86 7.84 20.56
CA ASP A 95 -7.18 7.40 21.78
C ASP A 95 -5.69 7.78 21.72
N ASP A 96 -5.21 8.48 22.75
CA ASP A 96 -3.84 9.00 22.81
C ASP A 96 -2.84 7.87 23.08
N LEU A 97 -1.80 7.78 22.25
CA LEU A 97 -0.74 6.76 22.40
C LEU A 97 0.56 7.33 22.99
N SER A 98 0.51 8.45 23.71
CA SER A 98 1.68 9.07 24.33
C SER A 98 2.43 8.13 25.31
N ASP A 99 1.77 7.11 25.84
CA ASP A 99 2.37 6.03 26.63
C ASP A 99 3.29 5.11 25.80
N LEU A 100 3.00 4.95 24.51
CA LEU A 100 3.71 4.05 23.59
C LEU A 100 4.67 4.79 22.65
N THR A 101 4.31 5.99 22.20
CA THR A 101 5.05 6.71 21.14
C THR A 101 5.06 8.23 21.34
N LYS A 102 6.17 8.86 20.95
CA LYS A 102 6.30 10.33 20.85
C LYS A 102 5.85 10.90 19.50
N ALA A 103 5.40 10.07 18.56
CA ALA A 103 5.00 10.50 17.23
C ALA A 103 3.70 11.32 17.26
N LYS A 104 3.72 12.56 16.74
CA LYS A 104 2.56 13.47 16.81
C LYS A 104 1.32 12.96 16.05
N VAL A 105 1.48 12.05 15.09
CA VAL A 105 0.36 11.45 14.35
C VAL A 105 -0.62 10.69 15.26
N PHE A 106 -0.17 10.28 16.46
CA PHE A 106 -0.97 9.56 17.46
C PHE A 106 -1.33 10.39 18.70
N ALA A 107 -1.08 11.71 18.67
CA ALA A 107 -1.55 12.59 19.73
C ALA A 107 -3.08 12.66 19.73
N GLY A 108 -3.71 12.63 20.91
CA GLY A 108 -5.17 12.66 21.06
C GLY A 108 -5.83 13.81 20.29
N GLY A 109 -6.84 13.49 19.46
CA GLY A 109 -7.57 14.46 18.64
C GLY A 109 -6.83 14.96 17.40
N GLN A 110 -5.60 14.50 17.14
CA GLN A 110 -4.86 14.89 15.94
C GLN A 110 -5.60 14.42 14.68
N VAL A 111 -5.78 15.35 13.74
CA VAL A 111 -6.27 15.07 12.38
C VAL A 111 -5.10 15.16 11.41
N THR A 112 -4.85 14.08 10.68
CA THR A 112 -3.73 13.97 9.74
C THR A 112 -4.27 13.66 8.35
N PRO A 113 -3.95 14.48 7.32
CA PRO A 113 -4.26 14.13 5.94
C PRO A 113 -3.55 12.83 5.54
N VAL A 114 -4.21 12.01 4.72
CA VAL A 114 -3.64 10.76 4.21
C VAL A 114 -3.82 10.60 2.70
N PHE A 115 -2.93 9.83 2.09
CA PHE A 115 -3.16 9.23 0.78
C PHE A 115 -3.02 7.71 0.89
N VAL A 116 -4.01 6.98 0.40
CA VAL A 116 -4.02 5.52 0.38
C VAL A 116 -3.91 5.03 -1.05
N ARG A 117 -3.06 4.03 -1.27
CA ARG A 117 -3.02 3.26 -2.51
C ARG A 117 -3.30 1.79 -2.23
N PHE A 118 -4.41 1.31 -2.77
CA PHE A 118 -4.75 -0.11 -2.82
C PHE A 118 -4.17 -0.77 -4.06
N SER A 119 -3.97 -2.09 -4.05
CA SER A 119 -3.41 -2.80 -5.22
C SER A 119 -3.59 -4.31 -5.18
N ALA A 120 -3.50 -4.98 -6.34
CA ALA A 120 -3.09 -6.38 -6.42
C ALA A 120 -1.55 -6.49 -6.23
N VAL A 121 -0.91 -7.64 -6.47
CA VAL A 121 0.54 -7.84 -6.28
C VAL A 121 1.24 -8.30 -7.54
N VAL A 122 0.79 -9.39 -8.15
CA VAL A 122 1.54 -10.17 -9.13
C VAL A 122 1.45 -9.58 -10.52
N HIS A 123 0.28 -9.29 -11.06
CA HIS A 123 0.15 -8.94 -12.48
C HIS A 123 0.35 -7.44 -12.77
N GLY A 124 0.47 -7.09 -14.06
CA GLY A 124 0.76 -5.73 -14.52
C GLY A 124 -0.38 -4.72 -14.34
N ASN A 125 -0.14 -3.45 -14.68
CA ASN A 125 -1.00 -2.30 -14.35
C ASN A 125 -2.47 -2.32 -14.85
N HIS A 126 -2.81 -3.12 -15.87
CA HIS A 126 -4.19 -3.30 -16.36
C HIS A 126 -4.69 -4.75 -16.24
N SER A 127 -4.09 -5.53 -15.34
CA SER A 127 -4.57 -6.88 -15.04
C SER A 127 -5.96 -6.87 -14.35
N PRO A 128 -6.76 -7.94 -14.53
CA PRO A 128 -8.04 -8.06 -13.85
C PRO A 128 -7.91 -8.04 -12.32
N GLU A 129 -8.69 -7.18 -11.65
CA GLU A 129 -8.70 -7.06 -10.19
C GLU A 129 -9.38 -8.25 -9.50
N THR A 130 -10.00 -9.14 -10.27
CA THR A 130 -10.57 -10.42 -9.83
C THR A 130 -9.52 -11.51 -9.62
N LEU A 131 -8.28 -11.32 -10.10
CA LEU A 131 -7.21 -12.32 -9.95
C LEU A 131 -6.89 -12.58 -8.48
N ARG A 132 -6.69 -13.86 -8.14
CA ARG A 132 -6.38 -14.29 -6.78
C ARG A 132 -5.01 -13.78 -6.35
N ASP A 133 -4.97 -12.96 -5.30
CA ASP A 133 -3.74 -12.30 -4.84
C ASP A 133 -3.97 -11.70 -3.43
N PRO A 134 -2.93 -11.46 -2.60
CA PRO A 134 -3.07 -10.47 -1.53
C PRO A 134 -3.45 -9.10 -2.12
N ARG A 135 -4.01 -8.23 -1.29
CA ARG A 135 -4.31 -6.85 -1.66
C ARG A 135 -3.45 -5.89 -0.87
N GLY A 136 -2.68 -5.06 -1.55
CA GLY A 136 -1.91 -3.99 -0.93
C GLY A 136 -2.81 -2.93 -0.30
N PHE A 137 -2.43 -2.45 0.88
CA PHE A 137 -3.09 -1.38 1.61
C PHE A 137 -2.00 -0.44 2.16
N ALA A 138 -1.50 0.45 1.30
CA ALA A 138 -0.45 1.40 1.67
C ALA A 138 -1.03 2.76 2.04
N THR A 139 -0.73 3.26 3.23
CA THR A 139 -1.20 4.56 3.74
C THR A 139 -0.03 5.50 3.99
N LYS A 140 0.01 6.63 3.30
CA LYS A 140 0.91 7.76 3.58
C LYS A 140 0.21 8.76 4.47
N PHE A 141 0.79 9.05 5.62
CA PHE A 141 0.34 10.06 6.57
C PHE A 141 1.20 11.31 6.40
N TYR A 142 0.57 12.44 6.10
CA TYR A 142 1.25 13.74 6.01
C TYR A 142 1.30 14.40 7.39
N THR A 143 2.15 13.88 8.28
CA THR A 143 2.19 14.26 9.70
C THR A 143 2.89 15.60 9.94
N ALA A 144 2.76 16.13 11.15
CA ALA A 144 3.48 17.32 11.60
C ALA A 144 4.99 17.09 11.84
N ASP A 145 5.47 15.84 11.79
CA ASP A 145 6.88 15.46 11.97
C ASP A 145 7.53 14.95 10.66
N GLY A 146 6.82 15.06 9.53
CA GLY A 146 7.23 14.47 8.25
C GLY A 146 6.23 13.41 7.76
N ASN A 147 6.51 12.81 6.60
CA ASN A 147 5.64 11.75 6.08
C ASN A 147 5.96 10.42 6.76
N TRP A 148 4.93 9.71 7.22
CA TRP A 148 5.02 8.33 7.68
C TRP A 148 4.24 7.41 6.74
N ASP A 149 4.83 6.30 6.32
CA ASP A 149 4.13 5.31 5.49
C ASP A 149 3.92 3.99 6.23
N LEU A 150 2.64 3.62 6.41
CA LEU A 150 2.24 2.28 6.81
C LEU A 150 1.92 1.46 5.57
N VAL A 151 2.89 0.66 5.10
CA VAL A 151 2.79 -0.11 3.86
C VAL A 151 2.36 -1.55 4.18
N GLY A 152 1.05 -1.76 4.28
CA GLY A 152 0.44 -3.03 4.66
C GLY A 152 -0.19 -3.81 3.50
N ASN A 153 -0.82 -4.93 3.85
CA ASN A 153 -1.68 -5.76 2.99
C ASN A 153 -3.00 -6.07 3.72
N ASN A 154 -4.01 -6.57 3.01
CA ASN A 154 -5.20 -7.12 3.65
C ASN A 154 -4.87 -8.34 4.54
N PHE A 155 -3.94 -9.19 4.10
CA PHE A 155 -3.50 -10.34 4.89
C PHE A 155 -2.63 -9.92 6.07
N PRO A 156 -2.84 -10.49 7.27
CA PRO A 156 -2.07 -10.14 8.47
C PRO A 156 -0.70 -10.83 8.54
N THR A 157 -0.40 -11.74 7.61
CA THR A 157 0.87 -12.48 7.52
C THR A 157 1.39 -12.50 6.09
N PHE A 158 2.65 -12.89 5.93
CA PHE A 158 3.30 -13.02 4.63
C PHE A 158 3.75 -14.47 4.33
N PHE A 159 4.17 -14.75 3.10
CA PHE A 159 4.56 -16.11 2.67
C PHE A 159 5.98 -16.51 3.10
N ILE A 160 6.83 -15.53 3.39
CA ILE A 160 8.22 -15.70 3.78
C ILE A 160 8.49 -14.82 5.01
N ARG A 161 9.56 -15.13 5.73
CA ARG A 161 9.98 -14.41 6.95
C ARG A 161 11.31 -13.67 6.84
N ASP A 162 11.99 -13.78 5.70
CA ASP A 162 13.29 -13.15 5.47
C ASP A 162 13.31 -12.53 4.07
N ALA A 163 13.70 -11.25 3.99
CA ALA A 163 13.63 -10.48 2.76
C ALA A 163 14.55 -10.99 1.65
N ILE A 164 15.60 -11.76 1.99
CA ILE A 164 16.49 -12.34 0.98
C ILE A 164 15.74 -13.24 -0.01
N LYS A 165 14.62 -13.84 0.42
CA LYS A 165 13.79 -14.72 -0.41
C LYS A 165 12.74 -13.97 -1.23
N PHE A 166 12.59 -12.65 -1.06
CA PHE A 166 11.53 -11.89 -1.73
C PHE A 166 11.63 -11.94 -3.26
N PRO A 167 12.81 -11.75 -3.89
CA PRO A 167 12.92 -11.88 -5.35
C PRO A 167 12.56 -13.28 -5.85
N ASP A 168 13.04 -14.33 -5.18
CA ASP A 168 12.75 -15.73 -5.55
C ASP A 168 11.24 -16.01 -5.48
N MET A 169 10.60 -15.61 -4.38
CA MET A 169 9.17 -15.77 -4.17
C MET A 169 8.36 -15.03 -5.24
N VAL A 170 8.73 -13.78 -5.57
CA VAL A 170 8.05 -12.99 -6.61
C VAL A 170 8.23 -13.63 -7.98
N HIS A 171 9.43 -14.09 -8.33
CA HIS A 171 9.67 -14.79 -9.59
C HIS A 171 8.82 -16.05 -9.71
N ALA A 172 8.71 -16.84 -8.64
CA ALA A 172 7.90 -18.05 -8.60
C ALA A 172 6.40 -17.77 -8.72
N PHE A 173 5.92 -16.64 -8.18
CA PHE A 173 4.52 -16.21 -8.28
C PHE A 173 4.13 -15.63 -9.64
N LYS A 174 5.02 -14.81 -10.24
CA LYS A 174 4.81 -14.12 -11.51
C LYS A 174 4.60 -15.10 -12.68
N PRO A 175 4.03 -14.64 -13.81
CA PRO A 175 3.96 -15.43 -15.03
C PRO A 175 5.30 -16.06 -15.40
N ASP A 176 5.26 -17.23 -16.03
CA ASP A 176 6.45 -17.94 -16.47
C ASP A 176 7.28 -17.07 -17.44
N PRO A 177 8.60 -16.90 -17.22
CA PRO A 177 9.43 -16.05 -18.08
C PRO A 177 9.54 -16.54 -19.53
N ARG A 178 9.16 -17.79 -19.82
CA ARG A 178 9.19 -18.40 -21.17
C ARG A 178 7.94 -18.07 -21.98
N THR A 179 6.80 -17.84 -21.32
CA THR A 179 5.49 -17.76 -21.99
C THR A 179 4.69 -16.52 -21.61
N ASN A 180 5.04 -15.85 -20.51
CA ASN A 180 4.26 -14.78 -19.89
C ASN A 180 2.82 -15.22 -19.53
N LEU A 181 2.60 -16.51 -19.30
CA LEU A 181 1.36 -17.10 -18.81
C LEU A 181 1.51 -17.52 -17.35
N ASP A 182 0.42 -17.53 -16.61
CA ASP A 182 0.40 -18.07 -15.25
C ASP A 182 0.70 -19.58 -15.29
N ASP A 183 1.60 -20.02 -14.41
CA ASP A 183 1.94 -21.43 -14.19
C ASP A 183 2.16 -21.64 -12.70
N ASP A 184 1.14 -22.16 -12.03
CA ASP A 184 1.13 -22.39 -10.59
C ASP A 184 2.11 -23.50 -10.17
N SER A 185 2.56 -24.37 -11.08
CA SER A 185 3.56 -25.40 -10.73
C SER A 185 4.86 -24.78 -10.21
N ARG A 186 5.23 -23.60 -10.75
CA ARG A 186 6.45 -22.86 -10.39
C ARG A 186 6.44 -22.36 -8.95
N ARG A 187 5.29 -21.86 -8.47
CA ARG A 187 5.20 -21.41 -7.07
C ARG A 187 5.18 -22.58 -6.11
N PHE A 188 4.60 -23.72 -6.48
CA PHE A 188 4.56 -24.88 -5.59
C PHE A 188 5.89 -25.63 -5.53
N ASP A 189 6.68 -25.63 -6.60
CA ASP A 189 8.11 -25.99 -6.52
C ASP A 189 8.82 -25.14 -5.47
N PHE A 190 8.78 -23.81 -5.60
CA PHE A 190 9.37 -22.92 -4.61
C PHE A 190 8.83 -23.15 -3.18
N PHE A 191 7.51 -23.19 -3.01
CA PHE A 191 6.89 -23.31 -1.69
C PHE A 191 7.04 -24.69 -1.06
N SER A 192 7.38 -25.73 -1.82
CA SER A 192 7.73 -27.05 -1.25
C SER A 192 8.98 -26.96 -0.35
N HIS A 193 9.81 -25.93 -0.54
CA HIS A 193 10.99 -25.66 0.27
C HIS A 193 10.72 -24.69 1.44
N VAL A 194 9.49 -24.16 1.55
CA VAL A 194 9.16 -23.00 2.40
C VAL A 194 7.94 -23.33 3.27
N PRO A 195 8.08 -24.21 4.28
CA PRO A 195 6.96 -24.62 5.13
C PRO A 195 6.30 -23.44 5.87
N GLU A 196 7.01 -22.34 6.11
CA GLU A 196 6.46 -21.14 6.76
C GLU A 196 5.39 -20.42 5.94
N SER A 197 5.32 -20.69 4.63
CA SER A 197 4.31 -20.11 3.74
C SER A 197 2.90 -20.66 3.98
N THR A 198 2.78 -21.80 4.69
CA THR A 198 1.54 -22.58 4.84
C THR A 198 0.36 -21.72 5.26
N ARG A 199 0.50 -20.89 6.32
CA ARG A 199 -0.59 -20.03 6.81
C ARG A 199 -1.08 -19.04 5.75
N THR A 200 -0.16 -18.38 5.05
CA THR A 200 -0.52 -17.34 4.08
C THR A 200 -0.99 -17.96 2.75
N LEU A 201 -0.53 -19.16 2.39
CA LEU A 201 -1.12 -19.92 1.28
C LEU A 201 -2.57 -20.35 1.61
N THR A 202 -2.85 -20.76 2.85
CA THR A 202 -4.23 -21.02 3.31
C THR A 202 -5.10 -19.77 3.15
N GLU A 203 -4.61 -18.59 3.51
CA GLU A 203 -5.33 -17.32 3.30
C GLU A 203 -5.52 -17.02 1.80
N LEU A 204 -4.46 -17.15 0.99
CA LEU A 204 -4.47 -16.84 -0.45
C LEU A 204 -5.49 -17.68 -1.22
N TYR A 205 -5.57 -18.98 -0.94
CA TYR A 205 -6.48 -19.89 -1.65
C TYR A 205 -7.88 -19.94 -1.04
N SER A 206 -8.10 -19.32 0.13
CA SER A 206 -9.44 -19.04 0.65
C SER A 206 -10.12 -17.92 -0.15
N ASN A 207 -11.39 -17.61 0.14
CA ASN A 207 -12.06 -16.50 -0.54
C ASN A 207 -11.45 -15.12 -0.20
N SER A 208 -10.65 -15.00 0.87
CA SER A 208 -9.89 -13.76 1.17
C SER A 208 -8.90 -13.37 0.06
N GLY A 209 -8.50 -14.32 -0.80
CA GLY A 209 -7.67 -14.05 -1.98
C GLY A 209 -8.38 -13.33 -3.12
N THR A 210 -9.71 -13.20 -3.04
CA THR A 210 -10.54 -12.50 -4.03
C THR A 210 -11.56 -11.59 -3.33
N PRO A 211 -11.13 -10.51 -2.63
CA PRO A 211 -12.04 -9.57 -1.99
C PRO A 211 -13.00 -8.94 -3.01
N ALA A 212 -14.25 -8.69 -2.62
CA ALA A 212 -15.26 -8.11 -3.51
C ALA A 212 -15.01 -6.63 -3.82
N SER A 213 -14.34 -5.93 -2.92
CA SER A 213 -13.95 -4.53 -3.08
C SER A 213 -12.81 -4.16 -2.15
N TYR A 214 -12.14 -3.03 -2.42
CA TYR A 214 -11.15 -2.50 -1.47
C TYR A 214 -11.81 -1.96 -0.21
N ARG A 215 -13.08 -1.56 -0.26
CA ARG A 215 -13.82 -1.00 0.88
C ARG A 215 -14.22 -2.07 1.90
N GLU A 216 -14.46 -3.30 1.44
CA GLU A 216 -14.93 -4.43 2.26
C GLU A 216 -13.79 -5.42 2.60
N MET A 217 -12.57 -4.90 2.77
CA MET A 217 -11.43 -5.67 3.28
C MET A 217 -10.75 -4.92 4.43
N ASP A 218 -10.18 -5.68 5.36
CA ASP A 218 -9.29 -5.14 6.39
C ASP A 218 -7.90 -4.83 5.80
N GLY A 219 -7.06 -4.16 6.57
CA GLY A 219 -5.66 -3.90 6.28
C GLY A 219 -4.78 -4.20 7.47
N ASN A 220 -3.53 -4.61 7.26
CA ASN A 220 -2.63 -5.05 8.30
C ASN A 220 -1.21 -4.60 7.98
N GLY A 221 -0.50 -4.08 8.99
CA GLY A 221 0.92 -3.74 8.87
C GLY A 221 1.83 -4.95 8.66
N VAL A 222 1.30 -6.17 8.93
CA VAL A 222 1.97 -7.48 8.94
C VAL A 222 3.03 -7.57 10.03
N HIS A 223 4.03 -6.72 9.97
CA HIS A 223 5.17 -6.69 10.87
C HIS A 223 4.83 -6.08 12.22
N ALA A 224 5.59 -6.45 13.23
CA ALA A 224 5.75 -5.58 14.38
C ALA A 224 6.59 -4.36 13.99
N TYR A 225 6.20 -3.17 14.42
CA TYR A 225 7.04 -1.97 14.45
C TYR A 225 7.46 -1.69 15.90
N LYS A 226 8.50 -0.88 16.10
CA LYS A 226 8.84 -0.34 17.41
C LYS A 226 8.19 1.03 17.57
N LEU A 227 7.39 1.19 18.62
CA LEU A 227 6.93 2.49 19.10
C LEU A 227 7.80 2.93 20.29
N ILE A 228 8.24 4.18 20.27
CA ILE A 228 9.16 4.75 21.26
C ILE A 228 8.56 5.98 21.89
N ASN A 229 8.30 5.93 23.19
CA ASN A 229 7.68 7.04 23.90
C ASN A 229 8.69 8.15 24.25
N ALA A 230 8.23 9.21 24.91
CA ALA A 230 9.05 10.36 25.26
C ALA A 230 10.19 10.04 26.24
N LYS A 231 10.11 8.91 26.97
CA LYS A 231 11.16 8.43 27.89
C LYS A 231 12.19 7.52 27.20
N GLY A 232 11.98 7.19 25.92
CA GLY A 232 12.81 6.24 25.19
C GLY A 232 12.45 4.77 25.42
N GLU A 233 11.31 4.49 26.06
CA GLU A 233 10.84 3.10 26.27
C GLU A 233 10.27 2.55 24.95
N VAL A 234 10.63 1.31 24.63
CA VAL A 234 10.28 0.63 23.37
C VAL A 234 9.12 -0.32 23.58
N HIS A 235 8.15 -0.31 22.65
CA HIS A 235 7.07 -1.29 22.56
C HIS A 235 6.99 -1.87 21.15
N TYR A 236 6.78 -3.17 21.02
CA TYR A 236 6.54 -3.82 19.73
C TYR A 236 5.06 -3.80 19.41
N VAL A 237 4.70 -3.33 18.22
CA VAL A 237 3.32 -3.03 17.86
C VAL A 237 2.95 -3.54 16.48
N LYS A 238 1.83 -4.26 16.39
CA LYS A 238 1.16 -4.56 15.11
C LYS A 238 0.00 -3.61 14.87
N PHE A 239 -0.21 -3.21 13.62
CA PHE A 239 -1.30 -2.33 13.19
C PHE A 239 -2.35 -3.08 12.37
N HIS A 240 -3.63 -2.82 12.66
CA HIS A 240 -4.78 -3.41 11.97
C HIS A 240 -5.82 -2.33 11.63
N TRP A 241 -6.12 -2.19 10.34
CA TRP A 241 -7.23 -1.42 9.81
C TRP A 241 -8.48 -2.29 9.72
N LYS A 242 -9.43 -2.07 10.61
CA LYS A 242 -10.71 -2.76 10.60
C LYS A 242 -11.71 -1.99 9.74
N SER A 243 -12.20 -2.60 8.66
CA SER A 243 -13.22 -2.03 7.80
C SER A 243 -14.54 -1.85 8.54
N LEU A 244 -15.12 -0.65 8.43
CA LEU A 244 -16.46 -0.36 8.94
C LEU A 244 -17.57 -0.68 7.94
N GLN A 245 -17.21 -1.11 6.73
CA GLN A 245 -18.15 -1.61 5.72
C GLN A 245 -18.44 -3.11 5.92
N GLY A 246 -17.65 -3.78 6.76
CA GLY A 246 -17.64 -5.24 6.90
C GLY A 246 -16.66 -5.91 5.94
N LEU A 247 -16.62 -7.24 5.99
CA LEU A 247 -15.77 -8.06 5.13
C LEU A 247 -16.61 -8.77 4.09
N LYS A 248 -16.21 -8.67 2.82
CA LYS A 248 -16.89 -9.34 1.72
C LYS A 248 -15.89 -9.84 0.69
N ASN A 249 -16.01 -11.13 0.37
CA ASN A 249 -15.18 -11.83 -0.59
C ASN A 249 -16.04 -12.42 -1.72
N LEU A 250 -15.46 -12.57 -2.90
CA LEU A 250 -16.06 -13.29 -4.02
C LEU A 250 -15.70 -14.77 -3.92
N ASP A 251 -16.69 -15.64 -4.09
CA ASP A 251 -16.41 -17.05 -4.32
C ASP A 251 -15.98 -17.32 -5.77
N PRO A 252 -15.45 -18.52 -6.10
CA PRO A 252 -14.93 -18.80 -7.44
C PRO A 252 -15.94 -18.60 -8.58
N LYS A 253 -17.24 -18.82 -8.34
CA LYS A 253 -18.28 -18.62 -9.36
C LYS A 253 -18.55 -17.14 -9.57
N GLU A 254 -18.57 -16.37 -8.49
CA GLU A 254 -18.71 -14.91 -8.54
C GLU A 254 -17.53 -14.24 -9.23
N VAL A 255 -16.30 -14.72 -8.97
CA VAL A 255 -15.07 -14.25 -9.64
C VAL A 255 -15.20 -14.33 -11.16
N VAL A 256 -15.61 -15.50 -11.70
CA VAL A 256 -15.79 -15.69 -13.15
C VAL A 256 -16.85 -14.74 -13.71
N LYS A 257 -17.97 -14.58 -12.98
CA LYS A 257 -19.06 -13.69 -13.40
C LYS A 257 -18.62 -12.23 -13.45
N VAL A 258 -17.94 -11.75 -12.42
CA VAL A 258 -17.44 -10.36 -12.34
C VAL A 258 -16.40 -10.13 -13.42
N GLN A 259 -15.42 -11.01 -13.56
CA GLN A 259 -14.34 -10.87 -14.54
C GLN A 259 -14.85 -10.82 -15.98
N GLY A 260 -15.92 -11.57 -16.30
CA GLY A 260 -16.55 -11.55 -17.62
C GLY A 260 -17.21 -10.22 -17.99
N GLN A 261 -17.37 -9.30 -17.04
CA GLN A 261 -18.03 -8.00 -17.24
C GLN A 261 -17.10 -6.82 -16.93
N ASP A 262 -16.25 -6.93 -15.91
CA ASP A 262 -15.46 -5.83 -15.41
C ASP A 262 -14.13 -6.31 -14.80
N TYR A 263 -13.02 -6.05 -15.50
CA TYR A 263 -11.68 -6.32 -15.02
C TYR A 263 -11.16 -5.27 -14.02
N SER A 264 -11.90 -4.18 -13.80
CA SER A 264 -11.56 -3.04 -12.93
C SER A 264 -12.57 -2.82 -11.80
N HIS A 265 -13.27 -3.89 -11.36
CA HIS A 265 -14.40 -3.79 -10.45
C HIS A 265 -14.10 -3.14 -9.09
N MET A 266 -12.91 -3.36 -8.50
CA MET A 266 -12.55 -2.77 -7.21
C MET A 266 -12.21 -1.28 -7.36
N THR A 267 -11.58 -0.89 -8.47
CA THR A 267 -11.37 0.51 -8.85
C THR A 267 -12.71 1.22 -9.07
N ASN A 268 -13.61 0.62 -9.85
CA ASN A 268 -14.93 1.17 -10.11
C ASN A 268 -15.74 1.32 -8.82
N ASP A 269 -15.71 0.33 -7.94
CA ASP A 269 -16.35 0.38 -6.62
C ASP A 269 -15.85 1.58 -5.80
N LEU A 270 -14.54 1.71 -5.57
CA LEU A 270 -13.98 2.76 -4.72
C LEU A 270 -14.29 4.16 -5.28
N VAL A 271 -14.03 4.37 -6.57
CA VAL A 271 -14.24 5.67 -7.24
C VAL A 271 -15.71 6.07 -7.19
N THR A 272 -16.61 5.12 -7.48
CA THR A 272 -18.06 5.37 -7.52
C THR A 272 -18.60 5.75 -6.15
N HIS A 273 -18.19 5.06 -5.08
CA HIS A 273 -18.69 5.36 -3.73
C HIS A 273 -18.18 6.70 -3.22
N ILE A 274 -16.91 7.04 -3.45
CA ILE A 274 -16.38 8.37 -3.14
C ILE A 274 -17.13 9.47 -3.91
N ASN A 275 -17.40 9.28 -5.20
CA ASN A 275 -18.15 10.26 -6.00
C ASN A 275 -19.60 10.45 -5.51
N LYS A 276 -20.20 9.42 -4.90
CA LYS A 276 -21.54 9.48 -4.30
C LYS A 276 -21.58 10.02 -2.87
N GLY A 277 -20.43 10.31 -2.27
CA GLY A 277 -20.33 10.70 -0.85
C GLY A 277 -20.44 9.54 0.13
N ASP A 278 -20.43 8.29 -0.33
CA ASP A 278 -20.40 7.08 0.51
C ASP A 278 -18.94 6.73 0.86
N PHE A 279 -18.36 7.54 1.74
CA PHE A 279 -16.93 7.48 2.06
C PHE A 279 -16.58 6.25 2.90
N PRO A 280 -15.71 5.34 2.41
CA PRO A 280 -15.29 4.19 3.19
C PRO A 280 -14.39 4.59 4.36
N LYS A 281 -14.51 3.83 5.44
CA LYS A 281 -13.87 4.08 6.73
C LYS A 281 -13.21 2.82 7.28
N TRP A 282 -12.11 3.04 7.99
CA TRP A 282 -11.42 2.01 8.76
C TRP A 282 -11.05 2.53 10.12
N ASP A 283 -11.31 1.75 11.16
CA ASP A 283 -10.76 2.00 12.48
C ASP A 283 -9.35 1.41 12.56
N LEU A 284 -8.38 2.18 13.07
CA LEU A 284 -7.04 1.67 13.36
C LEU A 284 -7.02 1.04 14.74
N TYR A 285 -6.52 -0.19 14.82
CA TYR A 285 -6.23 -0.91 16.04
C TYR A 285 -4.73 -1.21 16.15
N VAL A 286 -4.26 -1.31 17.38
CA VAL A 286 -2.91 -1.77 17.71
C VAL A 286 -2.92 -2.92 18.69
N GLN A 287 -2.03 -3.89 18.46
CA GLN A 287 -1.65 -4.89 19.47
C GLN A 287 -0.26 -4.52 19.99
N VAL A 288 -0.02 -4.66 21.29
CA VAL A 288 1.20 -4.15 21.94
C VAL A 288 1.86 -5.25 22.76
N LEU A 289 3.18 -5.41 22.57
CA LEU A 289 4.05 -6.26 23.39
C LEU A 289 5.21 -5.44 23.94
N LYS A 290 5.63 -5.73 25.17
CA LYS A 290 6.89 -5.22 25.70
C LYS A 290 8.07 -6.06 25.19
N PRO A 291 9.31 -5.53 25.16
CA PRO A 291 10.47 -6.28 24.72
C PRO A 291 10.66 -7.61 25.47
N GLU A 292 10.44 -7.63 26.78
CA GLU A 292 10.54 -8.83 27.63
C GLU A 292 9.46 -9.90 27.32
N ASP A 293 8.34 -9.52 26.70
CA ASP A 293 7.27 -10.47 26.37
C ASP A 293 7.56 -11.28 25.09
N LEU A 294 8.50 -10.84 24.23
CA LEU A 294 8.82 -11.53 22.97
C LEU A 294 9.31 -12.97 23.16
N ALA A 295 9.96 -13.25 24.29
CA ALA A 295 10.49 -14.56 24.63
C ALA A 295 9.43 -15.54 25.17
N ARG A 296 8.21 -15.07 25.49
CA ARG A 296 7.18 -15.86 26.17
C ARG A 296 6.31 -16.70 25.24
N PHE A 297 6.39 -16.47 23.94
CA PHE A 297 5.60 -17.16 22.92
C PHE A 297 6.31 -18.41 22.39
N ASP A 298 5.53 -19.43 22.01
CA ASP A 298 6.05 -20.65 21.37
C ASP A 298 6.51 -20.41 19.91
N PHE A 299 6.11 -19.27 19.33
CA PHE A 299 6.56 -18.79 18.04
C PHE A 299 7.37 -17.50 18.22
N ASP A 300 8.13 -17.09 17.21
CA ASP A 300 8.79 -15.78 17.21
C ASP A 300 7.78 -14.65 16.88
N PRO A 301 7.51 -13.69 17.78
CA PRO A 301 6.56 -12.61 17.50
C PRO A 301 7.01 -11.65 16.40
N LEU A 302 8.28 -11.69 15.98
CA LEU A 302 8.84 -10.94 14.85
C LEU A 302 8.87 -11.75 13.54
N ASP A 303 8.32 -12.97 13.53
CA ASP A 303 8.11 -13.74 12.30
C ASP A 303 6.90 -13.19 11.52
N ALA A 304 7.15 -12.65 10.32
CA ALA A 304 6.12 -12.10 9.43
C ALA A 304 5.06 -13.12 8.99
N THR A 305 5.27 -14.42 9.22
CA THR A 305 4.28 -15.48 8.95
C THR A 305 3.31 -15.72 10.12
N LYS A 306 3.41 -14.95 11.22
CA LYS A 306 2.63 -15.12 12.45
C LYS A 306 1.71 -13.95 12.75
N ILE A 307 0.49 -14.25 13.23
CA ILE A 307 -0.32 -13.29 14.00
C ILE A 307 0.00 -13.39 15.49
N TRP A 308 -0.50 -12.44 16.29
CA TRP A 308 -0.40 -12.47 17.75
C TRP A 308 -1.75 -12.86 18.38
N PRO A 309 -2.07 -14.17 18.48
CA PRO A 309 -3.31 -14.62 19.08
C PRO A 309 -3.33 -14.28 20.57
N GLY A 310 -4.50 -13.87 21.08
CA GLY A 310 -4.70 -13.58 22.50
C GLY A 310 -4.13 -12.24 22.99
N VAL A 311 -3.41 -11.49 22.15
CA VAL A 311 -3.00 -10.12 22.45
C VAL A 311 -4.16 -9.16 22.15
N PRO A 312 -4.66 -8.38 23.11
CA PRO A 312 -5.82 -7.53 22.90
C PRO A 312 -5.52 -6.39 21.93
N GLU A 313 -6.55 -6.00 21.18
CA GLU A 313 -6.50 -4.85 20.27
C GLU A 313 -6.99 -3.57 20.97
N ARG A 314 -6.24 -2.47 20.81
CA ARG A 314 -6.60 -1.13 21.29
C ARG A 314 -6.94 -0.24 20.10
N LYS A 315 -8.17 0.29 20.05
CA LYS A 315 -8.58 1.24 18.99
C LYS A 315 -7.85 2.58 19.18
N VAL A 316 -7.19 3.06 18.14
CA VAL A 316 -6.36 4.29 18.14
C VAL A 316 -7.09 5.46 17.49
N GLY A 317 -7.76 5.21 16.38
CA GLY A 317 -8.36 6.27 15.57
C GLY A 317 -9.14 5.73 14.40
N GLN A 318 -9.55 6.63 13.50
CA GLN A 318 -10.33 6.29 12.32
C GLN A 318 -9.82 7.03 11.08
N MET A 319 -9.72 6.31 9.97
CA MET A 319 -9.47 6.86 8.65
C MET A 319 -10.76 6.92 7.83
N VAL A 320 -10.94 8.00 7.08
CA VAL A 320 -12.03 8.18 6.11
C VAL A 320 -11.43 8.60 4.76
N LEU A 321 -11.72 7.85 3.69
CA LEU A 321 -11.29 8.21 2.33
C LEU A 321 -12.42 8.94 1.62
N ASN A 322 -12.19 10.19 1.23
CA ASN A 322 -13.26 11.10 0.83
C ASN A 322 -13.00 11.88 -0.46
N ARG A 323 -11.90 11.61 -1.16
CA ARG A 323 -11.60 12.31 -2.40
C ARG A 323 -10.79 11.44 -3.37
N ASN A 324 -11.29 11.32 -4.59
CA ASN A 324 -10.57 10.68 -5.69
C ASN A 324 -9.38 11.54 -6.16
N PRO A 325 -8.29 10.95 -6.67
CA PRO A 325 -7.22 11.69 -7.33
C PRO A 325 -7.78 12.53 -8.48
N ALA A 326 -7.27 13.75 -8.64
CA ALA A 326 -7.56 14.59 -9.80
C ALA A 326 -6.87 14.06 -11.06
N ASN A 327 -5.67 13.47 -10.90
CA ASN A 327 -4.95 12.80 -11.98
C ASN A 327 -4.30 11.51 -11.49
N VAL A 328 -4.69 10.38 -12.07
CA VAL A 328 -4.18 9.05 -11.67
C VAL A 328 -2.68 8.93 -11.82
N PHE A 329 -2.08 9.49 -12.88
CA PHE A 329 -0.64 9.38 -13.11
C PHE A 329 0.15 10.20 -12.08
N GLN A 330 -0.18 11.47 -11.92
CA GLN A 330 0.53 12.40 -11.02
C GLN A 330 0.41 12.04 -9.54
N GLU A 331 -0.65 11.32 -9.16
CA GLU A 331 -0.93 10.99 -7.77
C GLU A 331 -0.77 9.49 -7.51
N THR A 332 -1.60 8.64 -8.12
CA THR A 332 -1.59 7.18 -7.87
C THR A 332 -0.36 6.48 -8.44
N GLU A 333 0.07 6.83 -9.65
CA GLU A 333 1.22 6.16 -10.27
C GLU A 333 2.53 6.68 -9.66
N GLN A 334 2.66 8.00 -9.48
CA GLN A 334 3.85 8.65 -8.95
C GLN A 334 4.00 8.63 -7.42
N VAL A 335 3.01 8.15 -6.64
CA VAL A 335 3.21 8.02 -5.19
C VAL A 335 4.35 7.05 -4.85
N ALA A 336 5.21 7.44 -3.94
CA ALA A 336 6.32 6.67 -3.41
C ALA A 336 5.99 6.29 -1.95
N MET A 337 5.60 5.03 -1.75
CA MET A 337 5.28 4.46 -0.44
C MET A 337 6.48 3.65 0.05
N ALA A 338 7.06 3.93 1.21
CA ALA A 338 8.25 3.23 1.68
C ALA A 338 8.24 3.03 3.21
N PRO A 339 8.48 1.82 3.74
CA PRO A 339 8.63 1.61 5.18
C PRO A 339 9.79 2.40 5.82
N ALA A 340 10.72 2.94 5.02
CA ALA A 340 11.76 3.87 5.47
C ALA A 340 11.25 5.30 5.75
N ASN A 341 10.07 5.67 5.25
CA ASN A 341 9.44 6.95 5.59
C ASN A 341 8.85 6.82 7.00
N LEU A 342 9.69 7.12 7.99
CA LEU A 342 9.41 7.05 9.41
C LEU A 342 9.48 8.44 10.04
N VAL A 343 8.87 8.58 11.20
CA VAL A 343 8.90 9.80 12.01
C VAL A 343 9.39 9.45 13.42
N PRO A 344 10.01 10.39 14.16
CA PRO A 344 10.49 10.14 15.52
C PRO A 344 9.39 9.52 16.40
N GLY A 345 9.69 8.37 17.01
CA GLY A 345 8.73 7.60 17.80
C GLY A 345 8.18 6.34 17.11
N ILE A 346 8.49 6.14 15.83
CA ILE A 346 8.17 4.92 15.07
C ILE A 346 9.45 4.43 14.38
N GLU A 347 9.84 3.18 14.64
CA GLU A 347 11.05 2.55 14.08
C GLU A 347 10.73 1.13 13.57
N PRO A 348 11.54 0.56 12.66
CA PRO A 348 11.37 -0.83 12.27
C PRO A 348 11.79 -1.76 13.43
N SER A 349 11.04 -2.84 13.65
CA SER A 349 11.50 -3.94 14.51
C SER A 349 12.57 -4.78 13.83
N GLU A 350 13.15 -5.72 14.56
CA GLU A 350 14.12 -6.68 14.04
C GLU A 350 13.49 -7.83 13.21
N ASP A 351 12.23 -7.70 12.79
CA ASP A 351 11.60 -8.55 11.76
C ASP A 351 12.45 -8.51 10.47
N ARG A 352 13.00 -9.66 10.08
CA ARG A 352 13.97 -9.77 8.99
C ARG A 352 13.37 -9.47 7.62
N LEU A 353 12.06 -9.66 7.44
CA LEU A 353 11.38 -9.25 6.24
C LEU A 353 11.21 -7.72 6.22
N LEU A 354 10.81 -7.11 7.34
CA LEU A 354 10.68 -5.65 7.44
C LEU A 354 12.02 -4.94 7.16
N GLN A 355 13.12 -5.46 7.69
CA GLN A 355 14.46 -4.88 7.51
C GLN A 355 14.84 -4.74 6.03
N GLY A 356 14.63 -5.77 5.21
CA GLY A 356 14.89 -5.66 3.77
C GLY A 356 13.94 -4.69 3.04
N ARG A 357 12.69 -4.56 3.52
CA ARG A 357 11.72 -3.59 2.97
C ARG A 357 12.12 -2.14 3.24
N VAL A 358 12.75 -1.85 4.38
CA VAL A 358 13.28 -0.50 4.67
C VAL A 358 14.25 -0.05 3.58
N PHE A 359 15.06 -0.95 3.03
CA PHE A 359 15.93 -0.65 1.89
C PHE A 359 15.17 -0.61 0.55
N SER A 360 14.52 -1.72 0.20
CA SER A 360 14.10 -1.99 -1.19
C SER A 360 13.15 -0.96 -1.79
N TYR A 361 12.24 -0.39 -0.98
CA TYR A 361 11.25 0.56 -1.50
C TYR A 361 11.88 1.88 -1.96
N ALA A 362 12.76 2.46 -1.15
CA ALA A 362 13.44 3.71 -1.51
C ALA A 362 14.33 3.49 -2.73
N ASP A 363 15.05 2.37 -2.79
CA ASP A 363 15.90 1.99 -3.93
C ASP A 363 15.12 1.90 -5.25
N THR A 364 14.05 1.09 -5.29
CA THR A 364 13.28 0.94 -6.54
C THR A 364 12.59 2.25 -6.98
N GLN A 365 12.29 3.15 -6.04
CA GLN A 365 11.71 4.46 -6.34
C GLN A 365 12.71 5.42 -7.00
N MET A 366 14.00 5.33 -6.63
CA MET A 366 15.07 6.07 -7.30
C MET A 366 15.17 5.71 -8.78
N TYR A 367 14.94 4.45 -9.14
CA TYR A 367 14.87 4.01 -10.54
C TYR A 367 13.54 4.39 -11.20
N ARG A 368 12.41 4.03 -10.58
CA ARG A 368 11.08 4.11 -11.19
C ARG A 368 10.62 5.54 -11.45
N ILE A 369 10.91 6.45 -10.52
CA ILE A 369 10.45 7.85 -10.57
C ILE A 369 11.64 8.79 -10.76
N GLY A 370 12.73 8.58 -10.01
CA GLY A 370 13.95 9.38 -10.11
C GLY A 370 14.43 9.93 -8.77
N ALA A 371 15.65 10.49 -8.75
CA ALA A 371 16.29 11.04 -7.54
C ALA A 371 15.44 12.10 -6.82
N ASN A 372 14.66 12.89 -7.56
CA ASN A 372 13.81 13.95 -7.04
C ASN A 372 12.35 13.52 -6.80
N ALA A 373 12.06 12.21 -6.74
CA ALA A 373 10.70 11.67 -6.55
C ALA A 373 9.96 12.22 -5.32
N LEU A 374 10.69 12.46 -4.22
CA LEU A 374 10.12 12.98 -2.98
C LEU A 374 9.77 14.49 -3.04
N GLN A 375 10.14 15.18 -4.13
CA GLN A 375 9.74 16.56 -4.39
C GLN A 375 8.42 16.66 -5.19
N LEU A 376 7.94 15.54 -5.77
CA LEU A 376 6.65 15.53 -6.47
C LEU A 376 5.51 15.83 -5.48
N PRO A 377 4.45 16.56 -5.89
CA PRO A 377 3.41 17.03 -4.97
C PRO A 377 2.78 15.95 -4.08
N ILE A 378 2.56 14.74 -4.62
CA ILE A 378 1.98 13.63 -3.86
C ILE A 378 2.92 13.04 -2.80
N ASN A 379 4.24 13.19 -2.97
CA ASN A 379 5.27 12.63 -2.10
C ASN A 379 5.86 13.66 -1.14
N ALA A 380 5.77 14.94 -1.49
CA ALA A 380 6.30 16.03 -0.70
C ALA A 380 5.67 16.06 0.71
N PRO A 381 6.47 16.23 1.76
CA PRO A 381 5.94 16.38 3.11
C PRO A 381 5.27 17.75 3.28
N LYS A 382 4.36 17.85 4.26
CA LYS A 382 3.69 19.11 4.64
C LYS A 382 4.48 19.91 5.68
N VAL A 383 5.78 19.64 5.79
CA VAL A 383 6.74 20.33 6.66
C VAL A 383 7.95 20.75 5.84
N ALA A 384 8.72 21.71 6.34
CA ALA A 384 9.93 22.15 5.67
C ALA A 384 10.96 21.02 5.59
N VAL A 385 11.61 20.89 4.42
CA VAL A 385 12.74 19.96 4.20
C VAL A 385 14.03 20.78 4.18
N ASN A 386 15.00 20.41 5.01
CA ASN A 386 16.28 21.12 5.13
C ASN A 386 17.43 20.13 5.29
N ASN A 387 18.19 19.89 4.21
CA ASN A 387 19.34 18.99 4.19
C ASN A 387 20.32 19.40 3.08
N GLY A 388 21.31 18.54 2.78
CA GLY A 388 22.32 18.75 1.74
C GLY A 388 22.09 17.95 0.44
N ASN A 389 20.95 17.28 0.27
CA ASN A 389 20.65 16.53 -0.95
C ASN A 389 20.39 17.52 -2.11
N GLN A 390 20.96 17.28 -3.29
CA GLN A 390 20.90 18.23 -4.41
C GLN A 390 20.95 17.57 -5.80
N ASP A 391 20.82 18.40 -6.83
CA ASP A 391 20.96 18.05 -8.25
C ASP A 391 19.98 16.96 -8.69
N GLY A 392 20.44 15.94 -9.43
CA GLY A 392 19.58 14.89 -9.96
C GLY A 392 18.67 15.34 -11.11
N ALA A 393 18.15 14.38 -11.87
CA ALA A 393 17.26 14.67 -13.00
C ALA A 393 15.98 15.40 -12.56
N MET A 394 15.52 16.34 -13.38
CA MET A 394 14.27 17.09 -13.20
C MET A 394 14.17 17.82 -11.84
N ASN A 395 15.28 18.36 -11.32
CA ASN A 395 15.26 19.14 -10.08
C ASN A 395 14.43 20.44 -10.26
N PRO A 396 13.31 20.62 -9.54
CA PRO A 396 12.47 21.82 -9.63
C PRO A 396 12.88 22.91 -8.62
N GLY A 397 13.95 22.68 -7.85
CA GLY A 397 14.37 23.54 -6.75
C GLY A 397 14.94 24.88 -7.21
N SER A 398 14.95 25.84 -6.29
CA SER A 398 15.51 27.18 -6.48
C SER A 398 16.50 27.49 -5.35
N THR A 399 17.66 26.84 -5.39
CA THR A 399 18.70 26.97 -4.36
C THR A 399 19.58 28.21 -4.63
N SER A 400 19.86 28.99 -3.59
CA SER A 400 20.70 30.21 -3.67
C SER A 400 21.90 30.21 -2.71
N THR A 401 22.01 29.23 -1.82
CA THR A 401 23.12 29.11 -0.87
C THR A 401 24.27 28.27 -1.43
N GLY A 402 25.51 28.65 -1.10
CA GLY A 402 26.72 27.85 -1.37
C GLY A 402 27.02 26.79 -0.31
N VAL A 403 26.19 26.65 0.73
CA VAL A 403 26.39 25.71 1.85
C VAL A 403 25.46 24.51 1.69
N ASN A 404 25.91 23.50 0.94
CA ASN A 404 25.22 22.23 0.72
C ASN A 404 25.75 21.08 1.63
N TYR A 405 26.56 21.41 2.62
CA TYR A 405 27.18 20.46 3.56
C TYR A 405 26.80 20.75 5.02
N GLN A 406 27.07 19.79 5.90
CA GLN A 406 26.98 19.88 7.36
C GLN A 406 28.19 19.14 7.95
N PRO A 407 28.83 19.63 9.04
CA PRO A 407 28.52 20.87 9.76
C PRO A 407 28.98 22.13 9.02
N SER A 408 28.37 23.28 9.33
CA SER A 408 28.81 24.59 8.82
C SER A 408 28.57 25.68 9.85
N ARG A 409 29.57 26.54 10.06
CA ARG A 409 29.45 27.75 10.89
C ARG A 409 28.76 28.92 10.17
N LEU A 410 28.68 28.87 8.83
CA LEU A 410 28.13 29.96 8.01
C LEU A 410 26.60 29.83 7.87
N THR A 411 26.12 28.60 7.73
CA THR A 411 24.69 28.29 7.64
C THR A 411 24.47 26.94 8.34
N PRO A 412 24.34 26.94 9.68
CA PRO A 412 24.20 25.72 10.45
C PRO A 412 22.89 24.99 10.15
N ARG A 413 22.96 23.67 10.23
CA ARG A 413 21.80 22.76 10.21
C ARG A 413 21.94 21.85 11.42
N ASP A 414 21.34 22.27 12.53
CA ASP A 414 21.52 21.60 13.82
C ASP A 414 20.73 20.29 13.89
N GLU A 415 21.37 19.26 14.42
CA GLU A 415 20.74 17.98 14.71
C GLU A 415 19.79 18.10 15.91
N GLN A 416 18.78 17.23 15.97
CA GLN A 416 17.86 17.13 17.11
C GLN A 416 18.19 15.89 17.94
N PRO A 417 18.87 16.01 19.10
CA PRO A 417 19.28 14.85 19.91
C PRO A 417 18.11 13.97 20.35
N ALA A 418 16.93 14.54 20.57
CA ALA A 418 15.71 13.82 20.93
C ALA A 418 15.18 12.90 19.80
N ALA A 419 15.69 13.05 18.58
CA ALA A 419 15.36 12.22 17.41
C ALA A 419 16.39 11.10 17.15
N ARG A 420 17.38 10.89 18.03
CA ARG A 420 18.27 9.72 17.95
C ARG A 420 17.46 8.42 18.01
N TYR A 421 17.91 7.42 17.25
CA TYR A 421 17.30 6.09 17.25
C TYR A 421 17.39 5.42 18.61
N SER A 422 16.43 4.53 18.88
CA SER A 422 16.46 3.68 20.07
C SER A 422 17.70 2.78 20.08
N GLN A 423 18.15 2.44 21.30
CA GLN A 423 19.27 1.51 21.49
C GLN A 423 18.73 0.13 21.81
N THR A 424 18.95 -0.83 20.93
CA THR A 424 18.66 -2.25 21.19
C THR A 424 19.92 -2.92 21.77
N VAL A 425 19.79 -3.63 22.89
CA VAL A 425 20.88 -4.45 23.44
C VAL A 425 21.16 -5.62 22.50
N LEU A 426 22.43 -5.81 22.11
CA LEU A 426 22.86 -6.88 21.21
C LEU A 426 23.51 -8.03 22.00
N THR A 427 23.20 -9.26 21.61
CA THR A 427 23.82 -10.49 22.13
C THR A 427 24.13 -11.46 20.99
N GLY A 428 25.19 -12.26 21.12
CA GLY A 428 25.61 -13.22 20.10
C GLY A 428 26.63 -12.65 19.11
N SER A 429 26.66 -13.20 17.88
CA SER A 429 27.54 -12.78 16.79
C SER A 429 26.75 -12.52 15.51
N THR A 430 27.35 -11.81 14.55
CA THR A 430 26.84 -11.78 13.17
C THR A 430 26.72 -13.21 12.65
N GLN A 431 25.60 -13.53 12.00
CA GLN A 431 25.28 -14.91 11.60
C GLN A 431 24.37 -14.95 10.36
N GLN A 432 24.31 -16.13 9.73
CA GLN A 432 23.37 -16.48 8.68
C GLN A 432 22.64 -17.77 9.08
N ALA A 433 21.65 -17.64 9.96
CA ALA A 433 20.87 -18.76 10.47
C ALA A 433 19.39 -18.39 10.57
N LYS A 434 18.50 -19.36 10.36
CA LYS A 434 17.05 -19.19 10.53
C LYS A 434 16.68 -18.90 11.99
N ILE A 435 15.46 -18.42 12.21
CA ILE A 435 14.90 -18.26 13.56
C ILE A 435 14.74 -19.64 14.24
N GLN A 436 14.75 -19.68 15.57
CA GLN A 436 14.68 -20.92 16.34
C GLN A 436 13.24 -21.42 16.54
N ARG A 437 12.27 -20.51 16.67
CA ARG A 437 10.85 -20.82 16.96
C ARG A 437 10.01 -20.62 15.71
N GLU A 438 9.96 -21.62 14.84
CA GLU A 438 9.33 -21.51 13.52
C GLU A 438 7.81 -21.71 13.54
N GLN A 439 7.27 -22.70 14.27
CA GLN A 439 5.83 -22.98 14.40
C GLN A 439 5.05 -22.89 13.07
N ASN A 440 5.51 -23.60 12.05
CA ASN A 440 5.08 -23.38 10.66
C ASN A 440 3.61 -23.74 10.38
N PHE A 441 3.03 -24.69 11.13
CA PHE A 441 1.76 -25.30 10.75
C PHE A 441 0.60 -24.96 11.70
N LYS A 442 0.88 -24.70 12.99
CA LYS A 442 -0.16 -24.48 14.00
C LYS A 442 -1.18 -23.39 13.61
N GLN A 443 -0.71 -22.19 13.29
CA GLN A 443 -1.60 -21.07 12.96
C GLN A 443 -2.34 -21.27 11.62
N ALA A 444 -1.78 -22.06 10.70
CA ALA A 444 -2.48 -22.43 9.47
C ALA A 444 -3.66 -23.37 9.75
N GLY A 445 -3.46 -24.34 10.65
CA GLY A 445 -4.53 -25.22 11.12
C GLY A 445 -5.62 -24.46 11.87
N ASP A 446 -5.22 -23.53 12.76
CA ASP A 446 -6.17 -22.68 13.49
C ASP A 446 -7.01 -21.81 12.53
N LEU A 447 -6.40 -21.29 11.45
CA LEU A 447 -7.10 -20.57 10.39
C LEU A 447 -8.06 -21.48 9.60
N TYR A 448 -7.61 -22.66 9.17
CA TYR A 448 -8.47 -23.60 8.45
C TYR A 448 -9.72 -23.97 9.27
N ARG A 449 -9.53 -24.23 10.57
CA ARG A 449 -10.63 -24.58 11.49
C ARG A 449 -11.57 -23.41 11.78
N SER A 450 -11.16 -22.16 11.62
CA SER A 450 -12.04 -21.00 11.82
C SER A 450 -13.02 -20.79 10.68
N PHE A 451 -12.72 -21.31 9.48
CA PHE A 451 -13.62 -21.24 8.34
C PHE A 451 -14.87 -22.10 8.50
N ASN A 452 -15.99 -21.63 7.95
CA ASN A 452 -17.20 -22.42 7.83
C ASN A 452 -17.06 -23.49 6.72
N GLN A 453 -18.02 -24.41 6.62
CA GLN A 453 -17.94 -25.52 5.67
C GLN A 453 -17.82 -25.08 4.20
N LYS A 454 -18.53 -24.02 3.79
CA LYS A 454 -18.46 -23.50 2.42
C LYS A 454 -17.06 -22.96 2.13
N GLU A 455 -16.53 -22.16 3.04
CA GLU A 455 -15.18 -21.57 2.92
C GLU A 455 -14.09 -22.64 2.88
N ARG A 456 -14.20 -23.69 3.71
CA ARG A 456 -13.27 -24.85 3.65
C ARG A 456 -13.35 -25.58 2.31
N ASN A 457 -14.55 -25.78 1.78
CA ASN A 457 -14.73 -26.42 0.47
C ASN A 457 -14.16 -25.57 -0.66
N ASP A 458 -14.44 -24.27 -0.68
CA ASP A 458 -13.91 -23.34 -1.67
C ASP A 458 -12.36 -23.34 -1.61
N LEU A 459 -11.78 -23.26 -0.40
CA LEU A 459 -10.33 -23.37 -0.18
C LEU A 459 -9.75 -24.68 -0.73
N ILE A 460 -10.36 -25.81 -0.39
CA ILE A 460 -9.89 -27.14 -0.82
C ILE A 460 -9.88 -27.25 -2.34
N GLU A 461 -10.96 -26.83 -3.00
CA GLU A 461 -11.09 -26.91 -4.46
C GLU A 461 -10.14 -25.91 -5.16
N ASN A 462 -10.03 -24.67 -4.66
CA ASN A 462 -9.12 -23.67 -5.21
C ASN A 462 -7.65 -24.08 -5.08
N PHE A 463 -7.22 -24.50 -3.89
CA PHE A 463 -5.84 -24.91 -3.63
C PHE A 463 -5.52 -26.18 -4.42
N GLY A 464 -6.39 -27.20 -4.32
CA GLY A 464 -6.16 -28.47 -4.98
C GLY A 464 -6.15 -28.37 -6.51
N GLY A 465 -7.03 -27.54 -7.08
CA GLY A 465 -7.05 -27.29 -8.53
C GLY A 465 -5.77 -26.63 -9.03
N SER A 466 -5.27 -25.64 -8.29
CA SER A 466 -3.99 -24.96 -8.57
C SER A 466 -2.78 -25.90 -8.42
N LEU A 467 -2.80 -26.78 -7.41
CA LEU A 467 -1.72 -27.73 -7.13
C LEU A 467 -1.71 -28.95 -8.08
N ALA A 468 -2.82 -29.24 -8.77
CA ALA A 468 -3.01 -30.48 -9.53
C ALA A 468 -1.96 -30.71 -10.63
N THR A 469 -1.44 -29.65 -11.25
CA THR A 469 -0.46 -29.71 -12.34
C THR A 469 1.00 -29.59 -11.89
N THR A 470 1.23 -29.46 -10.57
CA THR A 470 2.59 -29.42 -10.01
C THR A 470 3.28 -30.77 -10.16
N ASP A 471 4.62 -30.76 -10.24
CA ASP A 471 5.42 -31.98 -10.22
C ASP A 471 5.09 -32.85 -9.00
N ASP A 472 5.33 -34.15 -9.14
CA ASP A 472 4.90 -35.14 -8.17
C ASP A 472 5.55 -34.94 -6.79
N GLU A 473 6.81 -34.54 -6.72
CA GLU A 473 7.52 -34.41 -5.45
C GLU A 473 7.04 -33.18 -4.67
N SER A 474 7.06 -32.00 -5.30
CA SER A 474 6.63 -30.75 -4.67
C SER A 474 5.17 -30.82 -4.23
N LYS A 475 4.30 -31.45 -5.04
CA LYS A 475 2.90 -31.67 -4.70
C LYS A 475 2.75 -32.41 -3.37
N HIS A 476 3.43 -33.54 -3.20
CA HIS A 476 3.29 -34.35 -1.98
C HIS A 476 3.91 -33.66 -0.76
N ILE A 477 4.98 -32.87 -0.95
CA ILE A 477 5.57 -32.06 0.12
C ILE A 477 4.58 -30.98 0.58
N ILE A 478 4.01 -30.19 -0.33
CA ILE A 478 3.00 -29.19 0.01
C ILE A 478 1.80 -29.83 0.72
N LEU A 479 1.26 -30.93 0.18
CA LEU A 479 0.16 -31.64 0.83
C LEU A 479 0.49 -32.10 2.25
N SER A 480 1.74 -32.47 2.52
CA SER A 480 2.20 -32.84 3.87
C SER A 480 2.18 -31.66 4.83
N PHE A 481 2.49 -30.43 4.36
CA PHE A 481 2.37 -29.21 5.16
C PHE A 481 0.92 -28.94 5.53
N LEU A 482 0.00 -29.07 4.57
CA LEU A 482 -1.43 -28.87 4.80
C LEU A 482 -2.00 -29.93 5.74
N TYR A 483 -1.58 -31.19 5.59
CA TYR A 483 -1.99 -32.29 6.47
C TYR A 483 -1.47 -32.12 7.90
N LYS A 484 -0.23 -31.63 8.05
CA LYS A 484 0.37 -31.31 9.34
C LYS A 484 -0.36 -30.18 10.04
N ALA A 485 -0.85 -29.18 9.30
CA ALA A 485 -1.69 -28.11 9.83
C ALA A 485 -3.08 -28.61 10.27
N ASP A 486 -3.74 -29.40 9.43
CA ASP A 486 -4.99 -30.09 9.75
C ASP A 486 -5.22 -31.34 8.86
N PRO A 487 -5.51 -32.52 9.43
CA PRO A 487 -5.72 -33.74 8.65
C PRO A 487 -6.89 -33.67 7.65
N GLU A 488 -7.98 -32.97 7.97
CA GLU A 488 -9.11 -32.80 7.04
C GLU A 488 -8.67 -31.96 5.85
N TYR A 489 -7.92 -30.89 6.13
CA TYR A 489 -7.42 -29.97 5.12
C TYR A 489 -6.49 -30.65 4.12
N GLY A 490 -5.42 -31.29 4.62
CA GLY A 490 -4.49 -32.00 3.76
C GLY A 490 -5.14 -33.14 2.96
N THR A 491 -6.06 -33.89 3.59
CA THR A 491 -6.81 -34.95 2.90
C THR A 491 -7.69 -34.38 1.79
N GLY A 492 -8.41 -33.29 2.07
CA GLY A 492 -9.28 -32.63 1.11
C GLY A 492 -8.53 -32.12 -0.11
N VAL A 493 -7.41 -31.42 0.09
CA VAL A 493 -6.59 -30.91 -1.02
C VAL A 493 -5.92 -32.05 -1.78
N ALA A 494 -5.45 -33.10 -1.10
CA ALA A 494 -4.85 -34.27 -1.76
C ALA A 494 -5.84 -34.95 -2.71
N ARG A 495 -7.11 -35.06 -2.34
CA ARG A 495 -8.18 -35.58 -3.21
C ARG A 495 -8.30 -34.78 -4.50
N VAL A 496 -8.33 -33.45 -4.42
CA VAL A 496 -8.50 -32.58 -5.59
C VAL A 496 -7.23 -32.54 -6.44
N ALA A 497 -6.06 -32.43 -5.82
CA ALA A 497 -4.76 -32.39 -6.49
C ALA A 497 -4.26 -33.76 -7.01
N LYS A 498 -5.02 -34.84 -6.73
CA LYS A 498 -4.70 -36.24 -7.05
C LYS A 498 -3.37 -36.71 -6.44
N GLY A 499 -3.11 -36.35 -5.19
CA GLY A 499 -1.96 -36.83 -4.42
C GLY A 499 -2.23 -38.18 -3.75
N ASP A 500 -1.16 -38.97 -3.54
CA ASP A 500 -1.16 -40.19 -2.73
C ASP A 500 -1.19 -39.85 -1.24
N LEU A 501 -2.35 -40.06 -0.61
CA LEU A 501 -2.57 -39.77 0.80
C LEU A 501 -1.65 -40.58 1.74
N ALA A 502 -1.25 -41.80 1.37
CA ALA A 502 -0.34 -42.59 2.20
C ALA A 502 1.04 -41.93 2.28
N ARG A 503 1.55 -41.45 1.13
CA ARG A 503 2.79 -40.68 1.06
C ARG A 503 2.68 -39.35 1.81
N VAL A 504 1.57 -38.64 1.67
CA VAL A 504 1.32 -37.37 2.40
C VAL A 504 1.43 -37.57 3.91
N LYS A 505 0.78 -38.61 4.45
CA LYS A 505 0.84 -38.95 5.88
C LYS A 505 2.26 -39.26 6.33
N ALA A 506 2.98 -40.10 5.58
CA ALA A 506 4.35 -40.48 5.88
C ALA A 506 5.34 -39.30 5.84
N LEU A 507 5.09 -38.29 4.99
CA LEU A 507 5.86 -37.04 4.98
C LEU A 507 5.50 -36.16 6.18
N ALA A 508 4.21 -36.01 6.48
CA ALA A 508 3.73 -35.18 7.58
C ALA A 508 4.21 -35.67 8.96
N GLU A 509 4.37 -36.98 9.15
CA GLU A 509 4.93 -37.59 10.36
C GLU A 509 6.38 -37.15 10.65
N LYS A 510 7.12 -36.70 9.63
CA LYS A 510 8.50 -36.21 9.77
C LYS A 510 8.58 -34.72 10.10
N LEU A 511 7.46 -33.99 10.06
CA LEU A 511 7.41 -32.55 10.29
C LEU A 511 7.25 -32.22 11.78
N ALA A 512 8.11 -31.34 12.27
CA ALA A 512 7.99 -30.73 13.59
C ALA A 512 7.08 -29.50 13.52
N ASP A 513 6.32 -29.25 14.59
CA ASP A 513 5.70 -27.94 14.81
C ASP A 513 6.71 -26.99 15.44
#